data_AF-A0AAV2DLG6-F1
#
_entry.id   AF-A0AAV2DLG6-F1
#
_cell.length_a   1.000
_cell.length_b   1.000
_cell.length_c   1.000
_cell.angle_alpha   90.00
_cell.angle_beta   90.00
_cell.angle_gamma   90.00
#
_symmetry.space_group_name_H-M   'P 1'
#
loop_
_entity.id
_entity.type
_entity.pdbx_description
1 polymer ?
#
loop_
_entity_poly.entity_id
_entity_poly.type
_entity_poly.pdbx_seq_one_letter_code
_entity_poly.pdbx_strand_id
1 'polypeptide(L)' 'MQVIGEEFGKSKYPVTFLNITQLSNYRKDAHTSIYKKQWSPLTAEQLANPVSYADCTHWCLPGLQDTWNQLLFAKLFYP' A
#
# COMPACT_ATOMS: atom_id res chain seq x y z
N MET A 1 -15.20 2.52 2.99
CA MET A 1 -14.60 3.79 3.45
C MET A 1 -15.58 4.71 4.18
N GLN A 2 -16.78 4.21 4.56
CA GLN A 2 -17.84 5.01 5.17
C GLN A 2 -17.44 5.59 6.53
N VAL A 3 -16.97 4.74 7.45
CA VAL A 3 -16.58 5.15 8.81
C VAL A 3 -15.49 6.24 8.80
N ILE A 4 -14.47 6.13 7.94
CA ILE A 4 -13.42 7.16 7.85
C ILE A 4 -13.98 8.50 7.39
N GLY A 5 -14.90 8.52 6.42
CA GLY A 5 -15.55 9.75 5.97
C GLY A 5 -16.39 10.40 7.08
N GLU A 6 -17.14 9.60 7.83
CA GLU A 6 -17.95 10.05 8.97
C GLU A 6 -17.09 10.64 10.09
N GLU A 7 -16.00 9.95 10.48
CA GLU A 7 -15.12 10.43 11.55
C GLU A 7 -14.32 11.66 11.14
N PHE A 8 -13.83 11.72 9.90
CA PHE A 8 -13.08 12.88 9.43
C PHE A 8 -13.96 14.12 9.26
N GLY A 9 -15.24 13.94 8.91
CA GLY A 9 -16.22 15.03 8.87
C GLY A 9 -16.53 15.65 10.23
N LYS A 10 -16.32 14.91 11.33
CA LYS A 10 -16.48 15.41 12.70
C LYS A 10 -15.24 16.14 13.23
N SER A 11 -14.12 16.08 12.52
CA SER A 11 -12.86 16.66 12.98
C SER A 11 -12.93 18.17 13.04
N LYS A 12 -12.40 18.75 14.13
CA LYS A 12 -12.20 20.21 14.27
C LYS A 12 -11.26 20.76 13.20
N TYR A 13 -10.29 19.96 12.77
CA TYR A 13 -9.31 20.33 11.75
C TYR A 13 -9.67 19.68 10.40
N PRO A 14 -9.52 20.40 9.28
CA PRO A 14 -9.81 19.82 7.97
C PRO A 14 -8.85 18.66 7.67
N VAL A 15 -9.41 17.47 7.47
CA VAL A 15 -8.65 16.28 7.09
C VAL A 15 -9.05 15.89 5.67
N THR A 16 -8.08 15.89 4.76
CA THR A 16 -8.29 15.38 3.40
C THR A 16 -7.98 13.90 3.36
N PHE A 17 -8.96 13.09 2.97
CA PHE A 17 -8.77 11.65 2.83
C PHE A 17 -8.25 11.30 1.42
N LEU A 18 -7.07 10.68 1.33
CA LEU A 18 -6.54 10.11 0.10
C LEU A 18 -7.10 8.69 -0.10
N ASN A 19 -8.17 8.56 -0.89
CA ASN A 19 -8.78 7.26 -1.17
C ASN A 19 -7.96 6.44 -2.18
N ILE A 20 -6.98 5.71 -1.66
CA ILE A 20 -6.09 4.85 -2.44
C ILE A 20 -6.61 3.41 -2.61
N THR A 21 -7.74 3.03 -1.99
CA THR A 21 -8.17 1.63 -1.90
C THR A 21 -8.47 1.01 -3.27
N GLN A 22 -9.34 1.63 -4.07
CA GLN A 22 -9.77 1.05 -5.35
C GLN A 22 -8.62 0.97 -6.35
N LEU A 23 -7.82 2.05 -6.49
CA LEU A 23 -6.67 2.04 -7.39
C LEU A 23 -5.61 1.00 -6.97
N SER A 24 -5.43 0.79 -5.66
CA SER A 24 -4.48 -0.18 -5.13
C SER A 24 -4.92 -1.62 -5.36
N ASN A 25 -6.23 -1.89 -5.33
CA ASN A 25 -6.78 -3.23 -5.59
C ASN A 25 -6.50 -3.75 -7.01
N TYR A 26 -6.27 -2.86 -7.98
CA TYR A 26 -5.86 -3.25 -9.32
C TYR A 26 -4.39 -3.72 -9.37
N ARG A 27 -3.57 -3.35 -8.38
CA ARG A 27 -2.12 -3.50 -8.43
C ARG A 27 -1.61 -4.73 -7.68
N LYS A 28 -2.26 -5.89 -7.84
CA LYS A 28 -1.83 -7.16 -7.23
C LYS A 28 -0.40 -7.56 -7.65
N ASP A 29 0.07 -7.04 -8.78
CA ASP A 29 1.41 -7.21 -9.34
C ASP A 29 2.50 -6.44 -8.56
N ALA A 30 2.14 -5.43 -7.78
CA ALA A 30 3.11 -4.54 -7.14
C ALA A 30 3.62 -5.03 -5.78
N HIS A 31 3.16 -6.21 -5.31
CA HIS A 31 3.56 -6.77 -4.02
C HIS A 31 4.98 -7.33 -4.02
N THR A 32 5.61 -7.36 -2.84
CA THR A 32 6.96 -7.94 -2.67
C THR A 32 7.00 -9.45 -2.85
N SER A 33 5.89 -10.15 -2.61
CA SER A 33 5.79 -11.61 -2.76
C SER A 33 6.90 -12.30 -1.95
N ILE A 34 7.65 -13.22 -2.55
CA ILE A 34 8.80 -13.92 -1.95
C ILE A 34 10.08 -13.08 -1.91
N TYR A 35 10.10 -11.92 -2.57
CA TYR A 35 11.28 -11.04 -2.67
C TYR A 35 11.38 -10.05 -1.50
N LYS A 36 10.68 -10.31 -0.39
CA LYS A 36 10.79 -9.51 0.84
C LYS A 36 12.14 -9.73 1.51
N LYS A 37 12.67 -8.69 2.14
CA LYS A 37 13.77 -8.81 3.09
C LYS A 37 13.22 -9.33 4.41
N GLN A 38 13.69 -10.50 4.85
CA GLN A 38 13.42 -11.04 6.16
C GLN A 38 14.68 -11.03 7.01
N TRP A 39 14.51 -11.07 8.34
CA TRP A 39 15.62 -11.15 9.29
C TRP A 39 16.52 -12.37 9.05
N SER A 40 15.92 -13.47 8.61
CA SER A 40 16.61 -14.67 8.11
C SER A 40 16.19 -14.93 6.67
N PRO A 41 17.12 -15.29 5.77
CA PRO A 41 16.77 -15.70 4.41
C PRO A 41 15.81 -16.89 4.40
N LEU A 42 14.86 -16.90 3.46
CA LEU A 42 14.01 -18.06 3.22
C LEU A 42 14.85 -19.25 2.73
N THR A 43 14.50 -20.45 3.17
CA THR A 43 15.08 -21.67 2.60
C THR A 43 14.56 -21.92 1.19
N ALA A 44 15.20 -22.81 0.44
CA ALA A 44 14.76 -23.16 -0.92
C ALA A 44 13.33 -23.72 -0.93
N GLU A 45 12.95 -24.49 0.10
CA GLU A 45 11.62 -25.07 0.25
C GLU A 45 10.55 -23.99 0.49
N GLN A 46 10.91 -22.95 1.27
CA GLN A 46 10.00 -21.84 1.53
C GLN A 46 9.82 -20.95 0.29
N LEU A 47 10.90 -20.72 -0.47
CA LEU A 47 10.84 -20.03 -1.77
C LEU A 47 9.99 -20.80 -2.78
N ALA A 48 10.03 -22.13 -2.74
CA ALA A 48 9.20 -23.00 -3.57
C ALA A 48 7.72 -23.02 -3.15
N ASN A 49 7.34 -22.43 -2.00
CA ASN A 49 5.96 -22.31 -1.55
C ASN A 49 5.51 -20.84 -1.35
N PRO A 50 5.31 -20.06 -2.45
CA PRO A 50 4.83 -18.69 -2.35
C PRO A 50 3.47 -18.57 -1.67
N VAL A 51 2.59 -19.58 -1.76
CA VAL A 51 1.25 -19.53 -1.15
C VAL A 51 1.32 -19.30 0.36
N SER A 52 2.31 -19.88 1.04
CA SER A 52 2.49 -19.72 2.48
C SER A 52 3.48 -18.61 2.87
N TYR A 53 4.43 -18.28 1.99
CA TYR A 53 5.57 -17.41 2.35
C TYR A 53 5.60 -16.06 1.63
N ALA A 54 4.77 -15.86 0.59
CA ALA A 54 4.67 -14.58 -0.09
C ALA A 54 4.09 -13.51 0.84
N ASP A 55 4.63 -12.30 0.71
CA ASP A 55 4.07 -11.11 1.30
C ASP A 55 3.19 -10.39 0.27
N CYS A 56 1.88 -10.48 0.52
CA CYS A 56 0.83 -9.85 -0.28
C CYS A 56 0.29 -8.58 0.41
N THR A 57 1.06 -8.00 1.34
CA THR A 57 0.66 -6.80 2.10
C THR A 57 1.57 -5.62 1.80
N HIS A 58 2.87 -5.87 1.66
CA HIS A 58 3.86 -4.85 1.33
C HIS A 58 4.06 -4.72 -0.18
N TRP A 59 4.68 -3.61 -0.57
CA TRP A 59 4.83 -3.20 -1.96
C TRP A 59 6.31 -3.07 -2.32
N CYS A 60 6.65 -3.41 -3.57
CA CYS A 60 7.97 -3.13 -4.13
C CYS A 60 8.19 -1.63 -4.29
N LEU A 61 9.46 -1.22 -4.25
CA LEU A 61 9.91 0.13 -4.60
C LEU A 61 10.97 0.05 -5.71
N PRO A 62 10.85 0.84 -6.80
CA PRO A 62 9.74 1.73 -7.14
C PRO A 62 8.43 0.96 -7.39
N GLY A 63 7.27 1.58 -7.16
CA GLY A 63 5.99 0.88 -7.23
C GLY A 63 4.75 1.68 -6.85
N LEU A 64 3.72 0.97 -6.35
CA LEU A 64 2.40 1.55 -6.06
C LEU A 64 2.46 2.72 -5.06
N GLN A 65 3.38 2.65 -4.09
CA GLN A 65 3.56 3.70 -3.09
C GLN A 65 3.99 5.04 -3.71
N ASP A 66 4.66 5.02 -4.87
CA ASP A 66 5.05 6.24 -5.58
C ASP A 66 3.81 6.98 -6.10
N THR A 67 2.80 6.26 -6.59
CA THR A 67 1.51 6.85 -6.99
C THR A 67 0.79 7.49 -5.80
N TRP A 68 0.83 6.87 -4.62
CA TRP A 68 0.25 7.47 -3.41
C TRP A 68 0.95 8.79 -3.05
N ASN A 69 2.28 8.82 -3.15
CA ASN A 69 3.07 10.02 -2.93
C ASN A 69 2.80 11.10 -3.98
N GLN A 70 2.55 10.74 -5.24
CA GLN A 70 2.13 11.68 -6.28
C GLN A 70 0.75 12.30 -5.97
N LEU A 71 -0.21 11.52 -5.46
CA LEU A 71 -1.51 12.04 -5.03
C LEU A 71 -1.38 13.00 -3.84
N LEU A 72 -0.51 12.67 -2.88
CA LEU A 72 -0.20 13.56 -1.76
C LEU A 72 0.44 14.86 -2.25
N PHE A 73 1.45 14.77 -3.12
CA PHE A 73 2.12 15.91 -3.71
C PHE A 73 1.14 16.82 -4.45
N ALA A 74 0.26 16.23 -5.27
CA ALA A 74 -0.81 16.98 -5.94
C ALA A 74 -1.70 17.72 -4.94
N LYS A 75 -2.13 17.07 -3.85
CA LYS A 75 -2.97 17.71 -2.82
C LYS A 75 -2.27 18.80 -2.02
N LEU A 76 -0.95 18.74 -1.87
CA LEU A 76 -0.18 19.76 -1.14
C LEU A 76 0.10 21.01 -2.00
N PHE A 77 0.31 20.84 -3.30
CA PHE A 77 0.85 21.91 -4.14
C PHE A 77 -0.05 22.34 -5.32
N TYR A 78 -1.13 21.61 -5.62
CA TYR A 78 -2.05 21.90 -6.72
C TYR A 78 -3.50 21.90 -6.22
N PRO A 79 -4.05 23.09 -5.87
CA PRO A 79 -5.42 23.24 -5.38
C PRO A 79 -6.48 22.97 -6.45
#